data_AF-A0A498FJD3-F1
#
_entry.id   AF-A0A498FJD3-F1
#
_cell.length_a   1.000
_cell.length_b   1.000
_cell.length_c   1.000
_cell.angle_alpha   90.00
_cell.angle_beta   90.00
_cell.angle_gamma   90.00
#
_symmetry.space_group_name_H-M   'P 1'
#
loop_
_entity.id
_entity.type
_entity.pdbx_description
1 polymer ?
#
loop_
_entity_poly.entity_id
_entity_poly.type
_entity_poly.pdbx_seq_one_letter_code
_entity_poly.pdbx_strand_id
1 'polypeptide(L)'
;MYMILNKRTSEILAATAAFLFVFATLTGLRVWDLEPSTSVQSAIVWVGALLITAIVVFRAFQGADLVGNWILAFGPCFGFTLNLFIPIMAGPGAFIFPVGSGAIMSGVITVVGYLIGRGFSEV
;
A
#
# COMPACT_ATOMS: atom_id res chain seq x y z
N MET A 1 -23.45 3.48 -15.15
CA MET A 1 -23.09 2.30 -14.33
C MET A 1 -21.86 1.56 -14.88
N TYR A 2 -21.80 1.27 -16.20
CA TYR A 2 -20.67 0.57 -16.84
C TYR A 2 -19.29 1.25 -16.66
N MET A 3 -19.27 2.59 -16.74
CA MET A 3 -18.04 3.39 -16.64
C MET A 3 -17.44 3.41 -15.20
N ILE A 4 -18.28 3.28 -14.16
CA ILE A 4 -17.86 3.21 -12.76
C ILE A 4 -17.26 1.83 -12.45
N LEU A 5 -17.85 0.77 -13.02
CA LEU A 5 -17.34 -0.59 -12.87
C LEU A 5 -15.93 -0.73 -13.44
N ASN A 6 -15.67 -0.20 -14.65
CA ASN A 6 -14.34 -0.24 -15.26
C ASN A 6 -13.28 0.54 -14.46
N LYS A 7 -13.65 1.68 -13.86
CA LYS A 7 -12.75 2.46 -13.01
C LYS A 7 -12.33 1.66 -11.76
N ARG A 8 -13.29 1.08 -11.04
CA ARG A 8 -13.02 0.27 -9.84
C ARG A 8 -12.23 -0.99 -10.16
N THR A 9 -12.55 -1.67 -11.26
CA THR A 9 -11.78 -2.84 -11.73
C THR A 9 -10.34 -2.45 -12.01
N SER A 10 -10.09 -1.32 -12.66
CA SER A 10 -8.72 -0.83 -12.92
C SER A 10 -7.95 -0.53 -11.62
N GLU A 11 -8.60 0.08 -10.63
CA GLU A 11 -8.01 0.36 -9.32
C GLU A 11 -7.66 -0.92 -8.56
N ILE A 12 -8.55 -1.92 -8.59
CA ILE A 12 -8.31 -3.23 -7.98
C ILE A 12 -7.16 -3.96 -8.69
N LEU A 13 -7.10 -3.93 -10.02
CA LEU A 13 -6.02 -4.55 -10.78
C LEU A 13 -4.68 -3.89 -10.46
N ALA A 14 -4.63 -2.55 -10.41
CA ALA A 14 -3.44 -1.81 -10.05
C ALA A 14 -3.03 -2.08 -8.59
N ALA A 15 -3.98 -2.13 -7.66
CA ALA A 15 -3.71 -2.48 -6.26
C ALA A 15 -3.16 -3.91 -6.13
N THR A 16 -3.72 -4.86 -6.88
CA THR A 16 -3.28 -6.25 -6.90
C THR A 16 -1.88 -6.38 -7.50
N ALA A 17 -1.60 -5.68 -8.59
CA ALA A 17 -0.27 -5.65 -9.20
C ALA A 17 0.76 -5.04 -8.25
N ALA A 18 0.43 -3.91 -7.60
CA ALA A 18 1.29 -3.27 -6.61
C ALA A 18 1.53 -4.17 -5.39
N PHE A 19 0.48 -4.86 -4.91
CA PHE A 19 0.61 -5.88 -3.86
C PHE A 19 1.59 -6.97 -4.26
N LEU A 20 1.38 -7.62 -5.41
CA LEU A 20 2.22 -8.72 -5.88
C LEU A 20 3.67 -8.27 -6.07
N PHE A 21 3.87 -7.09 -6.66
CA PHE A 21 5.21 -6.52 -6.85
C PHE A 21 5.91 -6.30 -5.50
N VAL A 22 5.29 -5.55 -4.58
CA VAL A 22 5.88 -5.26 -3.26
C VAL A 22 6.15 -6.55 -2.50
N PHE A 23 5.17 -7.45 -2.44
CA PHE A 23 5.27 -8.69 -1.71
C PHE A 23 6.37 -9.60 -2.27
N ALA A 24 6.44 -9.76 -3.60
CA ALA A 24 7.45 -10.59 -4.24
C ALA A 24 8.86 -10.02 -4.08
N THR A 25 9.04 -8.70 -4.24
CA THR A 25 10.34 -8.04 -4.05
C THR A 25 10.85 -8.22 -2.62
N LEU A 26 10.01 -7.92 -1.62
CA LEU A 26 10.40 -8.05 -0.20
C LEU A 26 10.64 -9.51 0.21
N THR A 27 9.85 -10.43 -0.35
CA THR A 27 10.03 -11.86 -0.09
C THR A 27 11.31 -12.39 -0.75
N GLY A 28 11.61 -11.96 -1.97
CA GLY A 28 12.88 -12.29 -2.63
C GLY A 28 14.08 -11.79 -1.83
N LEU A 29 14.07 -10.52 -1.43
CA LEU A 29 15.12 -9.93 -0.57
C LEU A 29 15.34 -10.71 0.73
N ARG A 30 14.27 -11.29 1.30
CA ARG A 30 14.34 -12.15 2.48
C ARG A 30 14.90 -13.54 2.17
N VAL A 31 14.43 -14.19 1.10
CA VAL A 31 14.81 -15.57 0.75
C VAL A 31 16.26 -15.66 0.27
N TRP A 32 16.80 -14.60 -0.31
CA TRP A 32 18.21 -14.53 -0.69
C TRP A 32 19.19 -14.31 0.46
N ASP A 33 18.73 -14.31 1.71
CA ASP A 33 19.58 -14.29 2.92
C ASP A 33 20.63 -13.16 2.93
N LEU A 34 20.29 -12.02 2.32
CA LEU A 34 21.17 -10.86 2.19
C LEU A 34 21.52 -10.17 3.53
N GLU A 35 21.14 -10.75 4.67
CA GLU A 35 21.14 -10.16 6.02
C GLU A 35 21.01 -8.63 6.00
N PRO A 36 19.98 -8.07 5.31
CA PRO A 36 19.86 -6.63 5.23
C PRO A 36 19.63 -6.12 6.63
N SER A 37 20.52 -5.24 7.10
CA SER A 37 20.43 -4.66 8.44
C SER A 37 19.05 -4.03 8.65
N THR A 38 18.63 -3.93 9.91
CA THR A 38 17.34 -3.33 10.28
C THR A 38 17.14 -1.94 9.67
N SER A 39 18.22 -1.17 9.48
CA SER A 39 18.19 0.14 8.83
C SER A 39 17.82 0.05 7.35
N VAL A 40 18.35 -0.93 6.61
CA VAL A 40 18.00 -1.16 5.19
C VAL A 40 16.55 -1.57 5.04
N GLN A 41 16.08 -2.51 5.87
CA GLN A 41 14.67 -2.93 5.86
C GLN A 41 13.73 -1.76 6.17
N SER A 42 14.09 -0.93 7.16
CA SER A 42 13.34 0.27 7.51
C SER A 42 13.33 1.28 6.35
N ALA A 43 14.47 1.49 5.68
CA ALA A 43 14.56 2.39 4.55
C ALA A 43 13.65 1.97 3.39
N ILE A 44 13.58 0.67 3.09
CA ILE A 44 12.69 0.14 2.06
C ILE A 44 11.22 0.41 2.41
N VAL A 45 10.82 0.20 3.66
CA VAL A 45 9.45 0.49 4.13
C VAL A 45 9.14 1.99 4.04
N TRP A 46 10.07 2.86 4.47
CA TRP A 46 9.91 4.31 4.39
C TRP A 46 9.78 4.81 2.96
N VAL A 47 10.66 4.36 2.06
CA VAL A 47 10.61 4.71 0.64
C VAL A 47 9.29 4.24 0.02
N GLY A 48 8.85 3.03 0.34
CA GLY A 48 7.55 2.51 -0.10
C GLY A 48 6.38 3.36 0.38
N ALA A 49 6.34 3.70 1.67
CA ALA A 49 5.30 4.54 2.25
C ALA A 49 5.25 5.93 1.60
N LEU A 50 6.41 6.56 1.37
CA LEU A 50 6.51 7.84 0.68
C LEU A 50 6.00 7.76 -0.76
N LEU A 51 6.35 6.69 -1.49
CA LEU A 51 5.94 6.50 -2.88
C LEU A 51 4.41 6.31 -2.98
N ILE A 52 3.80 5.50 -2.11
CA ILE A 52 2.35 5.33 -2.06
C ILE A 52 1.67 6.67 -1.71
N THR A 53 2.22 7.39 -0.74
CA THR A 53 1.70 8.71 -0.34
C THR A 53 1.73 9.69 -1.51
N ALA A 54 2.84 9.76 -2.25
CA ALA A 54 2.96 10.60 -3.43
C ALA A 54 1.95 10.23 -4.53
N ILE A 55 1.72 8.94 -4.77
CA ILE A 55 0.69 8.46 -5.71
C ILE A 55 -0.71 8.91 -5.27
N VAL A 56 -1.04 8.77 -3.98
CA VAL A 56 -2.32 9.23 -3.43
C VAL A 56 -2.50 10.73 -3.60
N VAL A 57 -1.48 11.52 -3.25
CA VAL A 57 -1.49 12.99 -3.40
C VAL A 57 -1.71 13.38 -4.86
N PHE A 58 -0.94 12.82 -5.77
CA PHE A 58 -1.03 13.10 -7.20
C PHE A 58 -2.41 12.73 -7.77
N ARG A 59 -2.95 11.56 -7.39
CA ARG A 59 -4.28 11.16 -7.81
C ARG A 59 -5.38 12.04 -7.22
N ALA A 60 -5.26 12.44 -5.96
CA ALA A 60 -6.20 13.35 -5.33
C ALA A 60 -6.18 14.74 -6.00
N PHE A 61 -5.00 15.22 -6.37
CA PHE A 61 -4.82 16.44 -7.18
C PHE A 61 -5.50 16.32 -8.55
N GLN A 62 -5.44 15.16 -9.20
CA GLN A 62 -6.17 14.87 -10.44
C GLN A 62 -7.69 14.69 -10.27
N GLY A 63 -8.23 14.84 -9.07
CA GLY A 63 -9.66 14.67 -8.79
C GLY A 63 -10.12 13.23 -8.58
N ALA A 64 -9.20 12.29 -8.31
CA ALA A 64 -9.59 10.94 -7.88
C ALA A 64 -10.33 10.98 -6.54
N ASP A 65 -11.28 10.06 -6.36
CA ASP A 65 -12.06 9.95 -5.13
C ASP A 65 -11.30 9.20 -4.03
N LEU A 66 -11.65 9.49 -2.77
CA LEU A 66 -11.02 8.94 -1.58
C LEU A 66 -11.00 7.40 -1.58
N VAL A 67 -12.11 6.77 -1.97
CA VAL A 67 -12.26 5.32 -1.98
C VAL A 67 -11.33 4.66 -3.00
N GLY A 68 -11.17 5.25 -4.18
CA GLY A 68 -10.28 4.73 -5.21
C GLY A 68 -8.81 4.80 -4.79
N ASN A 69 -8.43 5.90 -4.15
CA ASN A 69 -7.10 6.04 -3.56
C ASN A 69 -6.87 5.06 -2.42
N TRP A 70 -7.89 4.75 -1.61
CA TRP A 70 -7.79 3.76 -0.54
C TRP A 70 -7.56 2.35 -1.06
N ILE A 71 -8.31 1.91 -2.07
CA ILE A 71 -8.15 0.60 -2.72
C ILE A 71 -6.71 0.45 -3.23
N LEU A 72 -6.16 1.49 -3.86
CA LEU A 72 -4.81 1.49 -4.40
C LEU A 72 -3.73 1.49 -3.35
N ALA A 73 -3.90 2.24 -2.26
CA ALA A 73 -2.96 2.25 -1.15
C ALA A 73 -2.99 0.90 -0.40
N PHE A 74 -4.15 0.22 -0.36
CA PHE A 74 -4.31 -1.03 0.38
C PHE A 74 -3.40 -2.15 -0.12
N GLY A 75 -3.33 -2.38 -1.44
CA GLY A 75 -2.49 -3.43 -2.03
C GLY A 75 -1.04 -3.42 -1.52
N PRO A 76 -0.27 -2.35 -1.74
CA PRO A 76 1.11 -2.28 -1.28
C PRO A 76 1.24 -2.26 0.26
N CYS A 77 0.33 -1.59 0.99
CA CYS A 77 0.32 -1.63 2.47
C CYS A 77 0.12 -3.05 3.03
N PHE A 78 -0.74 -3.82 2.36
CA PHE A 78 -0.97 -5.22 2.70
C PHE A 78 0.24 -6.08 2.38
N GLY A 79 0.93 -5.83 1.26
CA GLY A 79 2.19 -6.48 0.91
C GLY A 79 3.28 -6.26 1.95
N PHE A 80 3.44 -5.02 2.42
CA PHE A 80 4.40 -4.67 3.49
C PHE A 80 4.09 -5.40 4.79
N THR A 81 2.84 -5.32 5.25
CA THR A 81 2.44 -5.90 6.52
C THR A 81 2.51 -7.42 6.49
N LEU A 82 2.03 -8.07 5.42
CA LEU A 82 2.22 -9.52 5.27
C LEU A 82 3.69 -9.90 5.29
N ASN A 83 4.55 -9.18 4.57
CA ASN A 83 5.96 -9.47 4.60
C ASN A 83 6.50 -9.38 6.05
N LEU A 84 6.19 -8.33 6.81
CA LEU A 84 6.64 -8.20 8.21
C LEU A 84 6.16 -9.33 9.14
N PHE A 85 4.90 -9.78 8.99
CA PHE A 85 4.31 -10.75 9.91
C PHE A 85 4.60 -12.21 9.55
N ILE A 86 4.84 -12.56 8.28
CA ILE A 86 5.10 -13.94 7.84
C ILE A 86 6.11 -14.72 8.70
N PRO A 87 7.28 -14.16 9.09
CA PRO A 87 8.29 -14.90 9.85
C PRO A 87 7.84 -15.27 11.28
N ILE A 88 6.85 -14.57 11.83
CA ILE A 88 6.41 -14.67 13.22
C ILE A 88 4.99 -15.22 13.37
N MET A 89 4.34 -15.60 12.26
CA MET A 89 2.96 -16.08 12.25
C MET A 89 2.83 -17.48 12.86
N ALA A 90 2.22 -17.57 14.04
CA ALA A 90 1.96 -18.82 14.76
C ALA A 90 0.59 -19.43 14.42
N GLY A 91 0.28 -19.62 13.13
CA GLY A 91 -0.94 -20.29 12.66
C GLY A 91 -1.97 -19.38 11.95
N PRO A 92 -3.10 -19.94 11.47
CA PRO A 92 -4.00 -19.27 10.53
C PRO A 92 -4.66 -17.99 11.08
N GLY A 93 -4.98 -17.97 12.38
CA GLY A 93 -5.58 -16.81 13.04
C GLY A 93 -4.65 -15.58 13.08
N ALA A 94 -3.34 -15.77 12.93
CA ALA A 94 -2.38 -14.67 12.90
C ALA A 94 -2.52 -13.78 11.65
N PHE A 95 -3.29 -14.22 10.63
CA PHE A 95 -3.53 -13.44 9.41
C PHE A 95 -4.35 -12.18 9.63
N ILE A 96 -5.08 -12.08 10.75
CA ILE A 96 -5.84 -10.88 11.09
C ILE A 96 -4.94 -9.66 11.34
N PHE A 97 -3.72 -9.87 11.85
CA PHE A 97 -2.79 -8.80 12.19
C PHE A 97 -2.23 -8.06 10.96
N PRO A 98 -1.70 -8.73 9.91
CA PRO A 98 -1.28 -8.04 8.70
C PRO A 98 -2.47 -7.43 7.94
N VAL A 99 -3.64 -8.08 7.91
CA VAL A 99 -4.84 -7.49 7.28
C VAL A 99 -5.26 -6.21 7.99
N GLY A 100 -5.41 -6.25 9.31
CA GLY A 100 -5.82 -5.09 10.11
C GLY A 100 -4.80 -3.96 10.02
N SER A 101 -3.51 -4.28 10.15
CA SER A 101 -2.43 -3.29 10.05
C SER A 101 -2.37 -2.67 8.65
N GLY A 102 -2.51 -3.48 7.60
CA GLY A 102 -2.51 -3.02 6.22
C GLY A 102 -3.67 -2.08 5.93
N ALA A 103 -4.87 -2.38 6.44
CA ALA A 103 -6.05 -1.54 6.31
C ALA A 103 -5.91 -0.20 7.06
N ILE A 104 -5.37 -0.22 8.28
CA ILE A 104 -5.13 1.00 9.07
C ILE A 104 -4.11 1.90 8.35
N MET A 105 -2.97 1.34 7.96
CA MET A 105 -1.91 2.09 7.29
C MET A 105 -2.36 2.66 5.95
N SER A 106 -3.07 1.87 5.14
CA SER A 106 -3.62 2.38 3.87
C SER A 106 -4.64 3.48 4.10
N GLY A 107 -5.46 3.38 5.14
CA GLY A 107 -6.41 4.43 5.54
C GLY A 107 -5.70 5.74 5.88
N VAL A 108 -4.67 5.69 6.75
CA VAL A 108 -3.89 6.87 7.14
C VAL A 108 -3.22 7.53 5.94
N ILE A 109 -2.51 6.74 5.11
CA ILE A 109 -1.85 7.25 3.91
C ILE A 109 -2.86 7.88 2.94
N THR A 110 -4.01 7.24 2.77
CA THR A 110 -5.07 7.75 1.90
C THR A 110 -5.61 9.08 2.40
N VAL A 111 -5.99 9.17 3.68
CA VAL A 111 -6.56 10.39 4.25
C VAL A 111 -5.57 11.54 4.16
N VAL A 112 -4.33 11.32 4.63
CA VAL A 112 -3.29 12.37 4.62
C VAL A 112 -2.97 12.80 3.19
N GLY A 113 -2.69 11.85 2.30
CA GLY A 113 -2.36 12.16 0.92
C GLY A 113 -3.52 12.83 0.18
N TYR A 114 -4.75 12.42 0.46
CA TYR A 114 -5.94 13.01 -0.15
C TYR A 114 -6.15 14.47 0.27
N LEU A 115 -6.02 14.77 1.57
CA LEU A 115 -6.14 16.13 2.09
C LEU A 115 -5.08 17.05 1.48
N ILE A 116 -3.84 16.57 1.38
CA ILE A 116 -2.74 17.31 0.75
C ILE A 116 -3.05 17.57 -0.73
N GLY A 117 -3.39 16.53 -1.50
CA GLY A 117 -3.64 16.66 -2.93
C GLY A 117 -4.85 17.54 -3.27
N ARG A 118 -5.91 17.48 -2.47
CA ARG A 118 -7.08 18.36 -2.60
C ARG A 118 -6.75 19.80 -2.20
N GLY A 119 -5.99 20.00 -1.12
CA GLY A 119 -5.52 21.32 -0.73
C GLY A 119 -4.71 22.01 -1.81
N PHE A 120 -3.89 21.27 -2.58
CA PHE A 120 -3.18 21.82 -3.75
C PHE A 120 -4.06 22.05 -4.98
N SER A 121 -5.21 21.39 -5.09
CA SER A 121 -6.14 21.56 -6.22
C SER A 121 -7.08 22.76 -6.04
N GLU A 122 -7.24 23.25 -4.81
CA GLU A 122 -8.15 24.34 -4.46
C GLU A 122 -7.45 25.72 -4.43
N VAL A 123 -6.14 25.76 -4.72
CA VAL A 123 -5.28 26.96 -4.86
C VAL A 123 -5.06 27.27 -6.33
#